data_AF-A0A183CD69-F1
#
_entry.id   AF-A0A183CD69-F1
#
_cell.length_a   1.000
_cell.length_b   1.000
_cell.length_c   1.000
_cell.angle_alpha   90.00
_cell.angle_beta   90.00
_cell.angle_gamma   90.00
#
_symmetry.space_group_name_H-M   'P 1'
#
loop_
_entity.id
_entity.type
_entity.pdbx_description
1 polymer ?
#
loop_
_entity_poly.entity_id
_entity_poly.type
_entity_poly.pdbx_seq_one_letter_code
_entity_poly.pdbx_strand_id
1 'polypeptide(L)'
;MNSLISTRSVTLISIVVIYLGVLLTIYTRFPELRPDEREHFRYPKTIDDVKLLGRILIRYKDQHFYTVIFGVAAVYLMLQSFAIPGSIFLTILSGYLFSFPLALGLVCFCSAAGATVCYFLSQMFGRSLMMHYFPDKLSQWQIEIQKQTDHLFNYIVFLRITPILPNWFINLASPVVDVPVMPFFFGTLAGVAPPSFLFIQAGTTLQMMTNANVVWSWGIFRAGEMSQELALELFENGGVLVLKDFPVGCEFGIDYRSWVVGPNFLGMKMIPPGVHFVYFSVPGAPRIAFFHCFQQKEVVLRRWDKQSEDLVPDYKSDEVELGRIRANLKNIDRNLGVYPFSDYRDWLSLSSYITPKIVRRLSPSNALGRISSQNEMVTHEAELEKRMGDPLGLSIVDREHRGRIRFTDEYGLPLMSEGEEAQLNFTQIHQITLAETNLRRAGIDSSDRFFRCLSSVGGDYREILGEFQFAFIIFLIGQVYEGFDQWKRLIHLVCSCTTALQSQAQFFNELFAVFHFQMKMVPDDFFIDVLARNNFLSSTLSLFFASIEDTPSVDPSLKAKGTKFRALLEKRFNRSFVLDNE
;
A
#
# COMPACT_ATOMS: atom_id res chain seq x y z
N MET A 1 15.40 60.84 16.84
CA MET A 1 14.56 59.86 16.11
C MET A 1 15.19 59.41 14.79
N ASN A 2 15.67 60.35 13.95
CA ASN A 2 16.25 60.02 12.63
C ASN A 2 17.53 59.17 12.66
N SER A 3 18.41 59.31 13.68
CA SER A 3 19.64 58.50 13.78
C SER A 3 19.36 57.03 14.10
N LEU A 4 18.43 56.76 15.03
CA LEU A 4 18.00 55.40 15.41
C LEU A 4 17.27 54.66 14.29
N ILE A 5 16.42 55.36 13.53
CA ILE A 5 15.76 54.81 12.34
C ILE A 5 16.81 54.48 11.28
N SER A 6 17.80 55.36 11.09
CA SER A 6 18.93 55.12 10.18
C SER A 6 19.72 53.86 10.59
N THR A 7 20.07 53.70 11.87
CA THR A 7 20.79 52.50 12.34
C THR A 7 20.00 51.21 12.17
N ARG A 8 18.69 51.19 12.50
CA ARG A 8 17.85 50.00 12.32
C ARG A 8 17.72 49.61 10.86
N SER A 9 17.51 50.59 9.97
CA SER A 9 17.45 50.36 8.52
C SER A 9 18.77 49.84 7.97
N VAL A 10 19.91 50.39 8.43
CA VAL A 10 21.24 49.89 8.04
C VAL A 10 21.42 48.44 8.47
N THR A 11 21.06 48.05 9.70
CA THR A 11 21.15 46.66 10.17
C THR A 11 20.28 45.71 9.33
N LEU A 12 19.03 46.09 9.01
CA LEU A 12 18.17 45.28 8.13
C LEU A 12 18.79 45.11 6.74
N ILE A 13 19.28 46.19 6.14
CA ILE A 13 19.94 46.16 4.83
C ILE A 13 21.18 45.26 4.90
N SER A 14 21.99 45.36 5.94
CA SER A 14 23.16 44.48 6.13
C SER A 14 22.77 43.01 6.21
N ILE A 15 21.72 42.65 6.97
CA ILE A 15 21.23 41.27 7.06
C ILE A 15 20.77 40.77 5.68
N VAL A 16 20.01 41.56 4.93
CA VAL A 16 19.56 41.21 3.57
C VAL A 16 20.75 41.02 2.63
N VAL A 17 21.73 41.93 2.66
CA VAL A 17 22.95 41.84 1.84
C VAL A 17 23.76 40.59 2.19
N ILE A 18 23.86 40.21 3.47
CA ILE A 18 24.52 38.97 3.90
C ILE A 18 23.80 37.75 3.32
N TYR A 19 22.46 37.67 3.45
CA TYR A 19 21.70 36.55 2.87
C TYR A 19 21.85 36.47 1.35
N LEU A 20 21.77 37.60 0.64
CA LEU A 20 21.99 37.65 -0.80
C LEU A 20 23.42 37.24 -1.18
N GLY A 21 24.42 37.65 -0.41
CA GLY A 21 25.82 37.25 -0.60
C GLY A 21 26.02 35.75 -0.40
N VAL A 22 25.40 35.15 0.62
CA VAL A 22 25.41 33.70 0.84
C VAL A 22 24.75 32.96 -0.31
N LEU A 23 23.57 33.40 -0.75
CA LEU A 23 22.86 32.80 -1.88
C LEU A 23 23.65 32.94 -3.19
N LEU A 24 24.26 34.09 -3.44
CA LEU A 24 25.12 34.31 -4.61
C LEU A 24 26.37 33.42 -4.56
N THR A 25 26.97 33.24 -3.38
CA THR A 25 28.11 32.34 -3.19
C THR A 25 27.69 30.90 -3.49
N ILE A 26 26.54 30.46 -2.98
CA ILE A 26 26.01 29.11 -3.25
C ILE A 26 25.71 28.96 -4.74
N TYR A 27 25.11 29.96 -5.38
CA TYR A 27 24.78 29.96 -6.81
C TYR A 27 26.02 29.90 -7.71
N THR A 28 27.04 30.72 -7.42
CA THR A 28 28.29 30.76 -8.20
C THR A 28 29.18 29.55 -7.97
N ARG A 29 29.06 28.91 -6.79
CA ARG A 29 29.74 27.65 -6.47
C ARG A 29 28.91 26.42 -6.84
N PHE A 30 27.71 26.60 -7.38
CA PHE A 30 26.81 25.51 -7.73
C PHE A 30 27.37 24.78 -8.96
N PRO A 31 27.74 23.49 -8.86
CA PRO A 31 28.23 22.72 -10.00
C PRO A 31 27.25 22.75 -11.20
N GLU A 32 27.77 22.84 -12.42
CA GLU A 32 26.91 22.85 -13.59
C GLU A 32 26.14 21.53 -13.76
N LEU A 33 24.83 21.63 -13.98
CA LEU A 33 24.02 20.50 -14.43
C LEU A 33 24.40 20.11 -15.85
N ARG A 34 24.41 18.80 -16.13
CA ARG A 34 24.67 18.28 -17.47
C ARG A 34 23.61 18.79 -18.46
N PRO A 35 23.94 18.97 -19.75
CA PRO A 35 22.99 19.51 -20.73
C PRO A 35 21.66 18.75 -20.80
N ASP A 36 21.70 17.42 -20.68
CA ASP A 36 20.54 16.51 -20.67
C ASP A 36 19.71 16.57 -19.37
N GLU A 37 20.31 17.04 -18.28
CA GLU A 37 19.62 17.22 -16.99
C GLU A 37 18.94 18.59 -16.86
N ARG A 38 19.45 19.61 -17.57
CA ARG A 38 18.90 20.97 -17.53
C ARG A 38 17.46 21.03 -18.04
N GLU A 39 17.11 20.22 -19.03
CA GLU A 39 15.74 20.14 -19.56
C GLU A 39 14.73 19.62 -18.53
N HIS A 40 15.21 18.78 -17.61
CA HIS A 40 14.39 18.09 -16.61
C HIS A 40 14.46 18.77 -15.22
N PHE A 41 15.38 19.72 -15.03
CA PHE A 41 15.48 20.56 -13.84
C PHE A 41 14.48 21.72 -13.90
N ARG A 42 13.18 21.38 -13.86
CA ARG A 42 12.05 22.32 -13.94
C ARG A 42 11.02 22.03 -12.87
N TYR A 43 10.11 22.97 -12.62
CA TYR A 43 8.99 22.75 -11.70
C TYR A 43 8.14 21.55 -12.20
N PRO A 44 7.97 20.51 -11.38
CA PRO A 44 7.34 19.28 -11.84
C PRO A 44 5.82 19.46 -11.97
N LYS A 45 5.24 19.03 -13.10
CA LYS A 45 3.79 19.09 -13.36
C LYS A 45 3.14 17.72 -13.33
N THR A 46 3.92 16.67 -13.56
CA THR A 46 3.48 15.27 -13.54
C THR A 46 4.24 14.47 -12.48
N ILE A 47 3.72 13.30 -12.12
CA ILE A 47 4.42 12.37 -11.22
C ILE A 47 5.77 11.94 -11.83
N ASP A 48 5.87 11.79 -13.15
CA ASP A 48 7.12 11.43 -13.82
C ASP A 48 8.15 12.57 -13.79
N ASP A 49 7.72 13.83 -13.92
CA ASP A 49 8.59 14.99 -13.70
C ASP A 49 9.15 14.99 -12.27
N VAL A 50 8.31 14.69 -11.26
CA VAL A 50 8.75 14.59 -9.85
C VAL A 50 9.80 13.49 -9.70
N LYS A 51 9.59 12.33 -10.32
CA LYS A 51 10.52 11.20 -10.24
C LYS A 51 11.88 11.52 -10.87
N LEU A 52 11.86 12.19 -12.02
CA LEU A 52 13.08 12.53 -12.76
C LEU A 52 13.87 13.63 -12.06
N LEU A 53 13.18 14.70 -11.63
CA LEU A 53 13.76 15.75 -10.80
C LEU A 53 14.36 15.17 -9.51
N GLY A 54 13.63 14.26 -8.86
CA GLY A 54 14.06 13.56 -7.67
C GLY A 54 15.36 12.75 -7.86
N ARG A 55 15.51 12.05 -8.99
CA ARG A 55 16.75 11.32 -9.32
C ARG A 55 17.93 12.27 -9.52
N ILE A 56 17.73 13.38 -10.24
CA ILE A 56 18.77 14.39 -10.44
C ILE A 56 19.23 14.94 -9.09
N LEU A 57 18.29 15.30 -8.20
CA LEU A 57 18.62 15.88 -6.90
C LEU A 57 19.38 14.91 -5.98
N ILE A 58 19.03 13.62 -5.97
CA ILE A 58 19.79 12.59 -5.20
C ILE A 58 21.19 12.42 -5.78
N ARG A 59 21.29 12.19 -7.11
CA ARG A 59 22.56 12.01 -7.84
C ARG A 59 23.50 13.20 -7.64
N TYR A 60 22.93 14.39 -7.48
CA TYR A 60 23.66 15.63 -7.26
C TYR A 60 24.08 15.81 -5.79
N LYS A 61 23.19 15.52 -4.84
CA LYS A 61 23.53 15.46 -3.40
C LYS A 61 24.68 14.49 -3.13
N ASP A 62 24.70 13.33 -3.76
CA ASP A 62 25.75 12.33 -3.55
C ASP A 62 27.12 12.82 -4.02
N GLN A 63 27.17 13.63 -5.09
CA GLN A 63 28.41 14.23 -5.59
C GLN A 63 28.83 15.49 -4.81
N HIS A 64 27.86 16.25 -4.29
CA HIS A 64 28.08 17.58 -3.73
C HIS A 64 27.33 17.78 -2.40
N PHE A 65 27.48 16.83 -1.48
CA PHE A 65 26.71 16.76 -0.23
C PHE A 65 26.74 18.08 0.57
N TYR A 66 27.93 18.64 0.80
CA TYR A 66 28.09 19.87 1.58
C TYR A 66 27.43 21.08 0.90
N THR A 67 27.57 21.22 -0.41
CA THR A 67 26.94 22.32 -1.16
C THR A 67 25.42 22.24 -1.06
N VAL A 68 24.84 21.03 -1.18
CA VAL A 68 23.39 20.84 -1.11
C VAL A 68 22.86 21.08 0.30
N ILE A 69 23.51 20.57 1.34
CA ILE A 69 23.05 20.78 2.73
C ILE A 69 23.17 22.26 3.15
N PHE A 70 24.25 22.95 2.78
CA PHE A 70 24.38 24.39 3.03
C PHE A 70 23.39 25.20 2.19
N GLY A 71 23.11 24.78 0.95
CA GLY A 71 22.06 25.33 0.10
C GLY A 71 20.69 25.28 0.77
N VAL A 72 20.28 24.07 1.18
CA VAL A 72 19.00 23.85 1.87
C VAL A 72 18.95 24.66 3.16
N ALA A 73 20.01 24.65 3.99
CA ALA A 73 20.07 25.41 5.23
C ALA A 73 19.94 26.91 5.00
N ALA A 74 20.68 27.48 4.03
CA ALA A 74 20.67 28.91 3.73
C ALA A 74 19.30 29.39 3.26
N VAL A 75 18.67 28.66 2.33
CA VAL A 75 17.32 28.99 1.86
C VAL A 75 16.31 28.85 2.99
N TYR A 76 16.40 27.78 3.80
CA TYR A 76 15.49 27.58 4.93
C TYR A 76 15.59 28.71 5.96
N LEU A 77 16.82 29.08 6.35
CA LEU A 77 17.08 30.20 7.25
C LEU A 77 16.51 31.50 6.69
N MET A 78 16.72 31.80 5.41
CA MET A 78 16.16 32.99 4.78
C MET A 78 14.63 33.01 4.84
N LEU A 79 13.96 31.92 4.45
CA LEU A 79 12.50 31.85 4.48
C LEU A 79 11.96 32.08 5.90
N GLN A 80 12.59 31.50 6.91
CA GLN A 80 12.19 31.68 8.31
C GLN A 80 12.46 33.09 8.83
N SER A 81 13.62 33.67 8.51
CA SER A 81 14.03 35.02 8.93
C SER A 81 13.09 36.11 8.43
N PHE A 82 12.60 35.97 7.20
CA PHE A 82 11.71 36.95 6.55
C PHE A 82 10.24 36.54 6.55
N ALA A 83 9.86 35.51 7.30
CA ALA A 83 8.49 35.01 7.38
C ALA A 83 7.87 34.65 6.01
N ILE A 84 8.69 34.19 5.07
CA ILE A 84 8.26 33.85 3.71
C ILE A 84 7.65 32.43 3.72
N PRO A 85 6.41 32.25 3.21
CA PRO A 85 5.80 30.93 3.09
C PRO A 85 6.61 30.00 2.17
N GLY A 86 6.70 28.71 2.52
CA GLY A 86 7.33 27.70 1.67
C GLY A 86 8.30 26.75 2.36
N SER A 87 8.58 26.95 3.66
CA SER A 87 9.46 26.08 4.45
C SER A 87 8.98 24.62 4.52
N ILE A 88 7.65 24.38 4.42
CA ILE A 88 7.08 23.02 4.34
C ILE A 88 7.68 22.23 3.16
N PHE A 89 7.80 22.85 1.98
CA PHE A 89 8.38 22.19 0.81
C PHE A 89 9.85 21.84 1.02
N LEU A 90 10.62 22.71 1.68
CA LEU A 90 12.01 22.42 2.05
C LEU A 90 12.12 21.31 3.10
N THR A 91 11.17 21.21 4.03
CA THR A 91 11.12 20.12 5.01
C THR A 91 10.87 18.77 4.34
N ILE A 92 9.91 18.71 3.42
CA ILE A 92 9.65 17.51 2.59
C ILE A 92 10.89 17.18 1.75
N LEU A 93 11.47 18.16 1.07
CA LEU A 93 12.68 17.99 0.27
C LEU A 93 13.86 17.49 1.13
N SER A 94 13.98 17.97 2.36
CA SER A 94 15.03 17.51 3.28
C SER A 94 14.85 16.05 3.66
N GLY A 95 13.61 15.58 3.87
CA GLY A 95 13.32 14.16 4.10
C GLY A 95 13.48 13.28 2.86
N TYR A 96 13.39 13.87 1.67
CA TYR A 96 13.69 13.21 0.40
C TYR A 96 15.21 13.06 0.19
N LEU A 97 16.00 14.07 0.58
CA LEU A 97 17.43 14.14 0.31
C LEU A 97 18.30 13.51 1.41
N PHE A 98 17.98 13.73 2.68
CA PHE A 98 18.86 13.38 3.79
C PHE A 98 18.29 12.22 4.62
N SER A 99 19.15 11.58 5.41
CA SER A 99 18.70 10.58 6.38
C SER A 99 17.79 11.23 7.42
N PHE A 100 16.82 10.48 7.94
CA PHE A 100 15.80 10.99 8.84
C PHE A 100 16.35 11.80 10.04
N PRO A 101 17.35 11.30 10.81
CA PRO A 101 17.88 12.07 11.95
C PRO A 101 18.57 13.37 11.54
N LEU A 102 19.28 13.35 10.40
CA LEU A 102 19.96 14.52 9.86
C LEU A 102 18.95 15.56 9.37
N ALA A 103 17.93 15.14 8.63
CA ALA A 103 16.87 16.01 8.15
C ALA A 103 16.13 16.68 9.31
N LEU A 104 15.77 15.90 10.34
CA LEU A 104 15.06 16.42 11.50
C LEU A 104 15.91 17.41 12.31
N GLY A 105 17.17 17.06 12.58
CA GLY A 105 18.10 17.96 13.27
C GLY A 105 18.33 19.26 12.50
N LEU A 106 18.55 19.17 11.18
CA LEU A 106 18.74 20.32 10.29
C LEU A 106 17.52 21.24 10.30
N VAL A 107 16.32 20.69 10.09
CA VAL A 107 15.06 21.45 10.01
C VAL A 107 14.75 22.13 11.33
N CYS A 108 14.84 21.41 12.46
CA CYS A 108 14.57 21.98 13.77
C CYS A 108 15.54 23.13 14.08
N PHE A 109 16.84 22.93 13.82
CA PHE A 109 17.86 23.95 14.05
C PHE A 109 17.65 25.17 13.14
N CYS A 110 17.47 24.98 11.83
CA CYS A 110 17.24 26.09 10.90
C CYS A 110 15.93 26.83 11.21
N SER A 111 14.89 26.13 11.68
CA SER A 111 13.64 26.75 12.11
C SER A 111 13.85 27.62 13.33
N ALA A 112 14.53 27.13 14.38
CA ALA A 112 14.79 27.90 15.58
C ALA A 112 15.72 29.11 15.32
N ALA A 113 16.80 28.90 14.57
CA ALA A 113 17.76 29.95 14.25
C ALA A 113 17.14 31.04 13.35
N GLY A 114 16.46 30.66 12.26
CA GLY A 114 15.80 31.62 11.36
C GLY A 114 14.64 32.35 12.04
N ALA A 115 13.81 31.65 12.83
CA ALA A 115 12.76 32.27 13.63
C ALA A 115 13.31 33.30 14.63
N THR A 116 14.52 33.08 15.16
CA THR A 116 15.18 34.01 16.09
C THR A 116 15.66 35.28 15.38
N VAL A 117 16.10 35.19 14.12
CA VAL A 117 16.37 36.38 13.30
C VAL A 117 15.08 37.16 13.06
N CYS A 118 13.99 36.47 12.70
CA CYS A 118 12.66 37.09 12.53
C CYS A 118 12.18 37.77 13.84
N TYR A 119 12.40 37.12 14.98
CA TYR A 119 12.13 37.67 16.31
C TYR A 119 12.88 38.99 16.52
N PHE A 120 14.18 39.05 16.24
CA PHE A 120 14.94 40.29 16.43
C PHE A 120 14.52 41.39 15.44
N LEU A 121 14.21 41.03 14.20
CA LEU A 121 13.65 41.98 13.24
C LEU A 121 12.30 42.56 13.73
N SER A 122 11.42 41.73 14.27
CA SER A 122 10.17 42.19 14.87
C SER A 122 10.40 43.04 16.12
N GLN A 123 11.39 42.69 16.95
CA GLN A 123 11.75 43.50 18.11
C GLN A 123 12.22 44.91 17.70
N MET A 124 12.98 45.02 16.61
CA MET A 124 13.50 46.29 16.10
C MET A 124 12.43 47.18 15.45
N PHE A 125 11.49 46.59 14.69
CA PHE A 125 10.52 47.35 13.90
C PHE A 125 9.08 47.16 14.40
N GLY A 126 8.65 45.91 14.59
CA GLY A 126 7.29 45.55 14.99
C GLY A 126 6.88 46.08 16.35
N ARG A 127 7.76 46.04 17.35
CA ARG A 127 7.45 46.56 18.70
C ARG A 127 7.14 48.06 18.70
N SER A 128 7.95 48.85 18.00
CA SER A 128 7.73 50.30 17.91
C SER A 128 6.42 50.63 17.17
N LEU A 129 6.06 49.85 16.15
CA LEU A 129 4.79 50.01 15.43
C LEU A 129 3.58 49.70 16.34
N MET A 130 3.61 48.58 17.05
CA MET A 130 2.52 48.16 17.93
C MET A 130 2.32 49.10 19.12
N MET A 131 3.40 49.62 19.71
CA MET A 131 3.31 50.64 20.75
C MET A 131 2.69 51.96 20.26
N HIS A 132 2.84 52.29 18.97
CA HIS A 132 2.26 53.50 18.41
C HIS A 132 0.76 53.36 18.13
N TYR A 133 0.33 52.23 17.56
CA TYR A 133 -1.07 52.03 17.16
C TYR A 133 -1.96 51.43 18.26
N PHE A 134 -1.41 50.59 19.16
CA PHE A 134 -2.19 49.83 20.15
C PHE A 134 -1.51 49.77 21.55
N PRO A 135 -1.16 50.90 22.17
CA PRO A 135 -0.41 50.92 23.43
C PRO A 135 -1.14 50.24 24.59
N ASP A 136 -2.44 50.48 24.75
CA ASP A 136 -3.21 49.97 25.90
C ASP A 136 -3.40 48.45 25.85
N LYS A 137 -3.69 47.90 24.65
CA LYS A 137 -3.82 46.45 24.47
C LYS A 137 -2.48 45.74 24.63
N LEU A 138 -1.40 46.35 24.12
CA LEU A 138 -0.08 45.77 24.22
C LEU A 138 0.39 45.70 25.68
N SER A 139 0.18 46.76 26.46
CA SER A 139 0.54 46.74 27.89
C SER A 139 -0.25 45.69 28.67
N GLN A 140 -1.55 45.52 28.39
CA GLN A 140 -2.35 44.44 28.98
C GLN A 140 -1.81 43.05 28.63
N TRP A 141 -1.50 42.78 27.36
CA TRP A 141 -0.93 41.49 26.95
C TRP A 141 0.44 41.23 27.56
N GLN A 142 1.30 42.24 27.66
CA GLN A 142 2.60 42.12 28.30
C GLN A 142 2.47 41.77 29.79
N ILE A 143 1.52 42.40 30.51
CA ILE A 143 1.24 42.08 31.91
C ILE A 143 0.76 40.63 32.06
N GLU A 144 -0.14 40.16 31.19
CA GLU A 144 -0.63 38.77 31.26
C GLU A 144 0.49 37.75 30.95
N ILE A 145 1.36 38.03 29.98
CA ILE A 145 2.51 37.16 29.67
C ILE A 145 3.53 37.16 30.82
N GLN A 146 3.74 38.29 31.49
CA GLN A 146 4.61 38.38 32.67
C GLN A 146 4.13 37.53 33.86
N LYS A 147 2.82 37.28 33.98
CA LYS A 147 2.30 36.36 35.01
C LYS A 147 2.64 34.88 34.73
N GLN A 148 3.03 34.56 33.50
CA GLN A 148 3.23 33.19 33.02
C GLN A 148 4.70 32.89 32.66
N THR A 149 5.65 33.68 33.19
CA THR A 149 7.08 33.62 32.83
C THR A 149 7.69 32.23 32.96
N ASP A 150 7.30 31.48 33.99
CA ASP A 150 7.86 30.16 34.30
C ASP A 150 7.38 29.07 33.33
N HIS A 151 6.33 29.35 32.54
CA HIS A 151 5.72 28.40 31.63
C HIS A 151 5.88 28.76 30.15
N LEU A 152 6.58 29.87 29.83
CA LEU A 152 6.71 30.37 28.46
C LEU A 152 7.32 29.36 27.49
N PHE A 153 8.29 28.55 27.94
CA PHE A 153 8.83 27.47 27.11
C PHE A 153 7.75 26.48 26.68
N ASN A 154 6.93 26.00 27.62
CA ASN A 154 5.85 25.05 27.35
C ASN A 154 4.78 25.66 26.43
N TYR A 155 4.45 26.94 26.63
CA TYR A 155 3.53 27.65 25.75
C TYR A 155 4.07 27.74 24.32
N ILE A 156 5.34 28.08 24.12
CA ILE A 156 5.93 28.13 22.78
C ILE A 156 5.95 26.73 22.15
N VAL A 157 6.33 25.69 22.90
CA VAL A 157 6.28 24.30 22.40
C VAL A 157 4.86 23.94 21.95
N PHE A 158 3.85 24.20 22.79
CA PHE A 158 2.45 23.92 22.48
C PHE A 158 1.97 24.66 21.23
N LEU A 159 2.28 25.95 21.11
CA LEU A 159 1.90 26.77 19.95
C LEU A 159 2.57 26.33 18.64
N ARG A 160 3.73 25.66 18.72
CA ARG A 160 4.46 25.17 17.54
C ARG A 160 4.02 23.78 17.10
N ILE A 161 3.62 22.96 18.06
CA ILE A 161 3.07 21.62 17.79
C ILE A 161 1.67 21.76 17.20
N THR A 162 0.86 22.65 17.75
CA THR A 162 -0.54 22.83 17.35
C THR A 162 -0.66 23.77 16.15
N PRO A 163 -1.53 23.48 15.17
CA PRO A 163 -1.69 24.32 13.97
C PRO A 163 -2.56 25.57 14.22
N ILE A 164 -2.68 26.03 15.47
CA ILE A 164 -3.60 27.09 15.86
C ILE A 164 -3.15 28.44 15.31
N LEU A 165 -1.86 28.74 15.42
CA LEU A 165 -1.28 30.00 14.97
C LEU A 165 -0.23 29.76 13.88
N PRO A 166 -0.21 30.57 12.82
CA PRO A 166 0.84 30.52 11.82
C PRO A 166 2.23 30.74 12.43
N ASN A 167 3.24 30.00 11.96
CA ASN A 167 4.59 30.11 12.50
C ASN A 167 5.18 31.52 12.41
N TRP A 168 4.90 32.25 11.31
CA TRP A 168 5.34 33.63 11.15
C TRP A 168 4.74 34.56 12.20
N PHE A 169 3.48 34.33 12.60
CA PHE A 169 2.80 35.15 13.58
C PHE A 169 3.44 35.01 14.95
N ILE A 170 3.74 33.78 15.38
CA ILE A 170 4.44 33.51 16.64
C ILE A 170 5.82 34.20 16.63
N ASN A 171 6.58 34.10 15.53
CA ASN A 171 7.90 34.76 15.41
C ASN A 171 7.81 36.28 15.61
N LEU A 172 6.80 36.92 15.01
CA LEU A 172 6.63 38.37 15.07
C LEU A 172 6.04 38.82 16.42
N ALA A 173 5.09 38.06 16.99
CA ALA A 173 4.37 38.45 18.19
C ALA A 173 5.16 38.23 19.48
N SER A 174 5.96 37.16 19.58
CA SER A 174 6.76 36.84 20.77
C SER A 174 7.61 38.01 21.32
N PRO A 175 8.41 38.74 20.51
CA PRO A 175 9.21 39.86 21.01
C PRO A 175 8.35 41.09 21.37
N VAL A 176 7.18 41.22 20.75
CA VAL A 176 6.25 42.34 21.00
C VAL A 176 5.63 42.20 22.38
N VAL A 177 5.26 40.96 22.77
CA VAL A 177 4.67 40.66 24.09
C VAL A 177 5.71 40.27 25.15
N ASP A 178 6.99 40.59 24.94
CA ASP A 178 8.10 40.38 25.89
C ASP A 178 8.40 38.91 26.26
N VAL A 179 8.18 37.95 25.36
CA VAL A 179 8.68 36.57 25.54
C VAL A 179 10.21 36.56 25.43
N PRO A 180 10.96 36.05 26.42
CA PRO A 180 12.42 35.99 26.34
C PRO A 180 12.92 35.07 25.20
N VAL A 181 14.07 35.42 24.61
CA VAL A 181 14.61 34.73 23.42
C VAL A 181 14.98 33.26 23.68
N MET A 182 15.43 32.91 24.89
CA MET A 182 15.87 31.54 25.20
C MET A 182 14.70 30.54 25.24
N PRO A 183 13.60 30.79 26.01
CA PRO A 183 12.36 30.02 25.89
C PRO A 183 11.82 29.95 24.46
N PHE A 184 11.91 31.05 23.70
CA PHE A 184 11.47 31.08 22.31
C PHE A 184 12.31 30.18 21.40
N PHE A 185 13.64 30.24 21.50
CA PHE A 185 14.57 29.45 20.67
C PHE A 185 14.41 27.96 20.96
N PHE A 186 14.57 27.54 22.22
CA PHE A 186 14.46 26.12 22.58
C PHE A 186 13.05 25.59 22.44
N GLY A 187 12.03 26.41 22.74
CA GLY A 187 10.63 26.04 22.54
C GLY A 187 10.31 25.84 21.06
N THR A 188 10.87 26.66 20.17
CA THR A 188 10.73 26.48 18.71
C THR A 188 11.51 25.26 18.22
N LEU A 189 12.74 25.05 18.71
CA LEU A 189 13.57 23.88 18.38
C LEU A 189 12.84 22.57 18.70
N ALA A 190 12.24 22.47 19.88
CA ALA A 190 11.51 21.29 20.33
C ALA A 190 10.11 21.19 19.70
N GLY A 191 9.36 22.29 19.67
CA GLY A 191 7.96 22.30 19.24
C GLY A 191 7.75 22.11 17.74
N VAL A 192 8.75 22.43 16.91
CA VAL A 192 8.69 22.19 15.45
C VAL A 192 9.01 20.73 15.09
N ALA A 193 9.60 19.95 15.99
CA ALA A 193 9.99 18.57 15.71
C ALA A 193 8.79 17.66 15.36
N PRO A 194 7.66 17.66 16.10
CA PRO A 194 6.51 16.80 15.77
C PRO A 194 5.89 17.06 14.39
N PRO A 195 5.55 18.29 13.97
CA PRO A 195 5.05 18.51 12.61
C PRO A 195 6.13 18.23 11.55
N SER A 196 7.40 18.54 11.84
CA SER A 196 8.51 18.25 10.91
C SER A 196 8.72 16.76 10.70
N PHE A 197 8.52 15.93 11.72
CA PHE A 197 8.54 14.47 11.62
C PHE A 197 7.62 13.98 10.50
N LEU A 198 6.37 14.47 10.47
CA LEU A 198 5.37 14.09 9.47
C LEU A 198 5.80 14.50 8.04
N PHE A 199 6.27 15.75 7.87
CA PHE A 199 6.69 16.25 6.56
C PHE A 199 7.97 15.60 6.06
N ILE A 200 8.94 15.35 6.93
CA ILE A 200 10.16 14.61 6.59
C ILE A 200 9.80 13.19 6.19
N GLN A 201 8.90 12.53 6.92
CA GLN A 201 8.44 11.19 6.57
C GLN A 201 7.71 11.17 5.22
N ALA A 202 6.89 12.18 4.90
CA ALA A 202 6.31 12.32 3.57
C ALA A 202 7.38 12.42 2.46
N GLY A 203 8.45 13.17 2.72
CA GLY A 203 9.62 13.26 1.83
C GLY A 203 10.34 11.92 1.65
N THR A 204 10.55 11.18 2.75
CA THR A 204 11.16 9.84 2.72
C THR A 204 10.29 8.84 1.97
N THR A 205 8.97 8.86 2.16
CA THR A 205 8.04 8.02 1.39
C THR A 205 8.07 8.38 -0.09
N LEU A 206 8.12 9.68 -0.43
CA LEU A 206 8.27 10.12 -1.82
C LEU A 206 9.60 9.66 -2.44
N GLN A 207 10.67 9.65 -1.65
CA GLN A 207 11.97 9.11 -2.06
C GLN A 207 11.87 7.62 -2.32
N MET A 208 11.22 6.85 -1.44
CA MET A 208 10.96 5.43 -1.65
C MET A 208 10.13 5.16 -2.91
N MET A 209 9.09 5.96 -3.19
CA MET A 209 8.24 5.83 -4.38
C MET A 209 8.95 6.24 -5.68
N THR A 210 9.77 7.30 -5.63
CA THR A 210 10.56 7.76 -6.78
C THR A 210 11.65 6.76 -7.12
N ASN A 211 12.26 6.25 -6.07
CA ASN A 211 13.17 5.15 -6.17
C ASN A 211 12.42 3.84 -6.46
N ALA A 212 11.11 3.65 -6.30
CA ALA A 212 10.48 2.34 -6.57
C ALA A 212 10.62 1.87 -8.03
N ASN A 213 10.73 2.80 -9.01
CA ASN A 213 11.07 2.46 -10.39
C ASN A 213 12.58 2.14 -10.62
N VAL A 214 13.42 2.28 -9.60
CA VAL A 214 14.89 2.11 -9.64
C VAL A 214 15.46 1.34 -8.43
N VAL A 215 14.69 1.08 -7.37
CA VAL A 215 15.01 0.39 -6.09
C VAL A 215 14.30 -0.96 -6.08
N TRP A 216 14.54 -1.71 -7.16
CA TRP A 216 14.84 -3.13 -7.04
C TRP A 216 16.36 -3.39 -7.01
N SER A 217 17.20 -2.35 -7.17
CA SER A 217 18.64 -2.48 -6.93
C SER A 217 18.96 -2.43 -5.44
N TRP A 218 18.99 -3.62 -4.82
CA TRP A 218 19.69 -3.95 -3.57
C TRP A 218 19.64 -2.87 -2.46
N GLY A 219 18.55 -2.80 -1.68
CA GLY A 219 18.51 -1.78 -0.63
C GLY A 219 17.29 -1.61 0.25
N ILE A 220 16.41 -2.61 0.42
CA ILE A 220 15.56 -2.72 1.63
C ILE A 220 15.71 -4.15 2.17
N PHE A 221 16.91 -4.45 2.64
CA PHE A 221 17.11 -5.47 3.66
C PHE A 221 16.86 -4.80 5.02
N ARG A 222 15.63 -4.95 5.52
CA ARG A 222 15.43 -5.38 6.91
C ARG A 222 14.86 -6.79 6.92
N ALA A 223 15.37 -7.66 6.05
CA ALA A 223 15.70 -8.98 6.51
C ALA A 223 17.01 -8.81 7.29
N GLY A 224 17.01 -9.17 8.58
CA GLY A 224 18.26 -9.44 9.25
C GLY A 224 19.07 -10.40 8.38
N GLU A 225 20.35 -10.10 8.23
CA GLU A 225 21.39 -10.92 7.62
C GLU A 225 20.95 -12.38 7.39
N MET A 226 20.47 -12.68 6.17
CA MET A 226 20.34 -14.09 5.78
C MET A 226 21.77 -14.60 5.72
N SER A 227 22.12 -15.50 6.63
CA SER A 227 23.48 -16.03 6.69
C SER A 227 23.81 -16.72 5.37
N GLN A 228 25.08 -16.73 5.00
CA GLN A 228 25.52 -17.36 3.75
C GLN A 228 25.13 -18.83 3.70
N GLU A 229 25.12 -19.50 4.86
CA GLU A 229 24.70 -20.89 5.02
C GLU A 229 23.20 -21.06 4.70
N LEU A 230 22.34 -20.21 5.26
CA LEU A 230 20.90 -20.25 4.99
C LEU A 230 20.60 -19.94 3.52
N ALA A 231 21.32 -19.00 2.91
CA ALA A 231 21.18 -18.67 1.50
C ALA A 231 21.52 -19.87 0.59
N LEU A 232 22.60 -20.59 0.91
CA LEU A 232 23.01 -21.80 0.20
C LEU A 232 21.97 -22.91 0.39
N GLU A 233 21.50 -23.13 1.62
CA GLU A 233 20.47 -24.13 1.91
C GLU A 233 19.18 -23.87 1.15
N LEU A 234 18.72 -22.61 1.10
CA LEU A 234 17.53 -22.21 0.36
C LEU A 234 17.74 -22.30 -1.16
N PHE A 235 18.94 -22.04 -1.66
CA PHE A 235 19.26 -22.23 -3.08
C PHE A 235 19.24 -23.70 -3.48
N GLU A 236 19.75 -24.59 -2.62
CA GLU A 236 19.83 -26.02 -2.88
C GLU A 236 18.49 -26.75 -2.70
N ASN A 237 17.66 -26.28 -1.77
CA ASN A 237 16.41 -26.95 -1.39
C ASN A 237 15.14 -26.26 -1.88
N GLY A 238 15.19 -24.97 -2.18
CA GLY A 238 14.05 -24.21 -2.69
C GLY A 238 13.68 -24.60 -4.12
N GLY A 239 12.43 -24.32 -4.47
CA GLY A 239 11.94 -24.36 -5.83
C GLY A 239 12.49 -23.22 -6.68
N VAL A 240 12.46 -23.44 -8.00
CA VAL A 240 12.83 -22.45 -9.01
C VAL A 240 11.74 -22.38 -10.06
N LEU A 241 11.24 -21.18 -10.34
CA LEU A 241 10.36 -20.89 -11.47
C LEU A 241 11.17 -20.21 -12.56
N VAL A 242 11.27 -20.83 -13.72
CA VAL A 242 11.95 -20.28 -14.90
C VAL A 242 10.90 -19.84 -15.92
N LEU A 243 11.02 -18.61 -16.40
CA LEU A 243 10.13 -18.00 -17.39
C LEU A 243 10.92 -17.73 -18.67
N LYS A 244 10.68 -18.53 -19.71
CA LYS A 244 11.26 -18.32 -21.04
C LYS A 244 10.49 -17.26 -21.81
N ASP A 245 11.23 -16.39 -22.50
CA ASP A 245 10.71 -15.36 -23.40
C ASP A 245 9.72 -14.38 -22.75
N PHE A 246 9.74 -14.25 -21.42
CA PHE A 246 8.82 -13.37 -20.70
C PHE A 246 9.10 -11.90 -21.06
N PRO A 247 8.07 -11.15 -21.51
CA PRO A 247 8.25 -9.82 -22.07
C PRO A 247 8.75 -8.79 -21.06
N VAL A 248 9.71 -7.97 -21.50
CA VAL A 248 10.28 -6.87 -20.71
C VAL A 248 9.22 -5.80 -20.45
N GLY A 249 9.23 -5.23 -19.24
CA GLY A 249 8.28 -4.19 -18.84
C GLY A 249 6.94 -4.72 -18.34
N CYS A 250 6.73 -6.04 -18.35
CA CYS A 250 5.55 -6.64 -17.73
C CYS A 250 5.68 -6.70 -16.21
N GLU A 251 4.53 -6.69 -15.53
CA GLU A 251 4.46 -7.00 -14.12
C GLU A 251 4.58 -8.52 -13.94
N PHE A 252 5.46 -8.95 -13.05
CA PHE A 252 5.51 -10.32 -12.53
C PHE A 252 5.38 -10.26 -11.02
N GLY A 253 4.61 -11.16 -10.42
CA GLY A 253 4.46 -11.24 -8.98
C GLY A 253 4.32 -12.66 -8.48
N ILE A 254 4.71 -12.83 -7.22
CA ILE A 254 4.48 -14.02 -6.44
C ILE A 254 4.00 -13.58 -5.05
N ASP A 255 2.92 -14.19 -4.59
CA ASP A 255 2.31 -13.92 -3.28
C ASP A 255 2.05 -12.42 -3.07
N TYR A 256 2.60 -11.82 -2.00
CA TYR A 256 2.43 -10.40 -1.66
C TYR A 256 3.48 -9.45 -2.26
N ARG A 257 4.18 -9.84 -3.35
CA ARG A 257 5.12 -8.95 -4.06
C ARG A 257 5.01 -9.04 -5.58
N SER A 258 5.17 -7.89 -6.23
CA SER A 258 5.34 -7.79 -7.68
C SER A 258 6.47 -6.84 -8.09
N TRP A 259 7.00 -7.08 -9.29
CA TRP A 259 8.12 -6.42 -9.95
C TRP A 259 7.70 -6.03 -11.36
N VAL A 260 8.17 -4.89 -11.85
CA VAL A 260 8.25 -4.67 -13.31
C VAL A 260 9.55 -5.31 -13.78
N VAL A 261 9.46 -6.26 -14.71
CA VAL A 261 10.61 -7.09 -15.10
C VAL A 261 11.52 -6.37 -16.10
N GLY A 262 12.83 -6.54 -15.91
CA GLY A 262 13.87 -6.03 -16.81
C GLY A 262 14.29 -7.06 -17.88
N PRO A 263 15.19 -6.68 -18.81
CA PRO A 263 15.60 -7.53 -19.94
C PRO A 263 16.35 -8.81 -19.54
N ASN A 264 16.90 -8.86 -18.33
CA ASN A 264 17.69 -9.97 -17.84
C ASN A 264 16.90 -10.92 -16.93
N PHE A 265 15.60 -10.68 -16.73
CA PHE A 265 14.79 -11.47 -15.83
C PHE A 265 14.43 -12.82 -16.44
N LEU A 266 14.76 -13.92 -15.75
CA LEU A 266 14.45 -15.29 -16.18
C LEU A 266 13.54 -16.04 -15.20
N GLY A 267 13.02 -15.38 -14.17
CA GLY A 267 12.15 -15.98 -13.15
C GLY A 267 12.69 -15.86 -11.73
N MET A 268 12.35 -16.81 -10.87
CA MET A 268 12.59 -16.73 -9.42
C MET A 268 13.16 -18.02 -8.83
N LYS A 269 14.04 -17.88 -7.83
CA LYS A 269 14.72 -18.97 -7.11
C LYS A 269 14.44 -18.90 -5.61
N MET A 270 14.84 -19.96 -4.90
CA MET A 270 14.70 -20.10 -3.45
C MET A 270 13.23 -20.07 -3.00
N ILE A 271 12.29 -20.51 -3.85
CA ILE A 271 10.87 -20.53 -3.53
C ILE A 271 10.63 -21.61 -2.47
N PRO A 272 10.06 -21.30 -1.30
CA PRO A 272 9.78 -22.32 -0.29
C PRO A 272 8.85 -23.42 -0.81
N PRO A 273 8.95 -24.66 -0.30
CA PRO A 273 7.96 -25.68 -0.58
C PRO A 273 6.59 -25.28 -0.02
N GLY A 274 5.53 -25.46 -0.81
CA GLY A 274 4.18 -25.08 -0.42
C GLY A 274 3.41 -24.39 -1.53
N VAL A 275 2.20 -23.93 -1.21
CA VAL A 275 1.37 -23.18 -2.14
C VAL A 275 1.88 -21.77 -2.32
N HIS A 276 1.95 -21.32 -3.57
CA HIS A 276 2.32 -19.97 -3.97
C HIS A 276 1.34 -19.48 -5.04
N PHE A 277 1.05 -18.19 -5.02
CA PHE A 277 0.19 -17.55 -6.01
C PHE A 277 1.03 -16.71 -6.95
N VAL A 278 1.21 -17.20 -8.17
CA VAL A 278 2.02 -16.54 -9.20
C VAL A 278 1.10 -15.76 -10.12
N TYR A 279 1.46 -14.51 -10.41
CA TYR A 279 0.65 -13.64 -11.27
C TYR A 279 1.53 -12.75 -12.13
N PHE A 280 0.96 -12.24 -13.21
CA PHE A 280 1.61 -11.31 -14.11
C PHE A 280 0.57 -10.44 -14.82
N SER A 281 1.02 -9.33 -15.39
CA SER A 281 0.19 -8.43 -16.18
C SER A 281 1.06 -7.74 -17.22
N VAL A 282 0.58 -7.69 -18.45
CA VAL A 282 1.15 -6.86 -19.50
C VAL A 282 0.69 -5.41 -19.26
N PRO A 283 1.50 -4.37 -19.53
CA PRO A 283 1.08 -2.99 -19.31
C PRO A 283 -0.25 -2.67 -20.00
N GLY A 284 -1.26 -2.31 -19.20
CA GLY A 284 -2.61 -2.00 -19.70
C GLY A 284 -3.52 -3.23 -19.89
N ALA A 285 -3.05 -4.44 -19.59
CA ALA A 285 -3.83 -5.67 -19.66
C ALA A 285 -4.30 -6.14 -18.26
N PRO A 286 -5.37 -6.94 -18.19
CA PRO A 286 -5.80 -7.60 -16.96
C PRO A 286 -4.69 -8.44 -16.34
N ARG A 287 -4.79 -8.67 -15.03
CA ARG A 287 -3.87 -9.56 -14.31
C ARG A 287 -4.27 -11.00 -14.55
N ILE A 288 -3.30 -11.84 -14.87
CA ILE A 288 -3.44 -13.29 -15.03
C ILE A 288 -2.63 -13.95 -13.92
N ALA A 289 -3.14 -15.04 -13.36
CA ALA A 289 -2.55 -15.72 -12.24
C ALA A 289 -2.81 -17.23 -12.26
N PHE A 290 -2.06 -17.95 -11.44
CA PHE A 290 -2.30 -19.36 -11.14
C PHE A 290 -1.73 -19.70 -9.76
N PHE A 291 -2.29 -20.72 -9.12
CA PHE A 291 -1.68 -21.33 -7.94
C PHE A 291 -0.73 -22.44 -8.36
N HIS A 292 0.43 -22.52 -7.71
CA HIS A 292 1.35 -23.65 -7.83
C HIS A 292 1.77 -24.14 -6.45
N CYS A 293 1.78 -25.45 -6.25
CA CYS A 293 2.26 -26.06 -5.02
C CYS A 293 3.70 -26.56 -5.25
N PHE A 294 4.68 -25.72 -4.91
CA PHE A 294 6.09 -26.03 -5.10
C PHE A 294 6.54 -27.20 -4.22
N GLN A 295 7.21 -28.18 -4.82
CA GLN A 295 7.93 -29.23 -4.10
C GLN A 295 9.38 -28.81 -3.83
N GLN A 296 10.02 -29.47 -2.86
CA GLN A 296 11.43 -29.26 -2.58
C GLN A 296 12.27 -29.55 -3.83
N LYS A 297 13.17 -28.63 -4.21
CA LYS A 297 14.02 -28.71 -5.41
C LYS A 297 13.25 -28.79 -6.74
N GLU A 298 11.98 -28.44 -6.76
CA GLU A 298 11.21 -28.41 -8.00
C GLU A 298 11.72 -27.30 -8.92
N VAL A 299 11.82 -27.60 -10.22
CA VAL A 299 12.08 -26.60 -11.25
C VAL A 299 10.85 -26.57 -12.15
N VAL A 300 10.12 -25.46 -12.08
CA VAL A 300 8.92 -25.21 -12.88
C VAL A 300 9.33 -24.36 -14.07
N LEU A 301 9.01 -24.80 -15.28
CA LEU A 301 9.33 -24.09 -16.50
C LEU A 301 8.04 -23.63 -17.19
N ARG A 302 7.93 -22.32 -17.42
CA ARG A 302 6.86 -21.71 -18.21
C ARG A 302 7.47 -20.92 -19.36
N ARG A 303 6.77 -20.87 -20.49
CA ARG A 303 7.15 -20.10 -21.67
C ARG A 303 6.07 -19.09 -21.98
N TRP A 304 6.48 -17.87 -22.30
CA TRP A 304 5.58 -16.87 -22.84
C TRP A 304 5.14 -17.26 -24.24
N ASP A 305 3.84 -17.44 -24.44
CA ASP A 305 3.27 -17.59 -25.77
C ASP A 305 2.78 -16.24 -26.30
N LYS A 306 3.33 -15.82 -27.43
CA LYS A 306 3.03 -14.51 -28.03
C LYS A 306 1.64 -14.44 -28.66
N GLN A 307 1.03 -15.60 -28.97
CA GLN A 307 -0.29 -15.63 -29.59
C GLN A 307 -1.39 -15.50 -28.54
N SER A 308 -1.28 -16.23 -27.43
CA SER A 308 -2.23 -16.12 -26.31
C SER A 308 -1.92 -14.99 -25.33
N GLU A 309 -0.71 -14.41 -25.40
CA GLU A 309 -0.18 -13.46 -24.42
C GLU A 309 -0.24 -14.01 -22.98
N ASP A 310 0.13 -15.29 -22.82
CA ASP A 310 0.03 -16.04 -21.57
C ASP A 310 1.28 -16.91 -21.29
N LEU A 311 1.43 -17.35 -20.04
CA LEU A 311 2.44 -18.29 -19.57
C LEU A 311 1.93 -19.74 -19.66
N VAL A 312 2.31 -20.42 -20.75
CA VAL A 312 2.00 -21.83 -20.94
C VAL A 312 3.11 -22.73 -20.37
N PRO A 313 2.81 -23.94 -19.86
CA PRO A 313 3.80 -24.96 -19.59
C PRO A 313 4.62 -25.22 -20.84
N ASP A 314 5.92 -25.31 -20.68
CA ASP A 314 6.78 -25.70 -21.78
C ASP A 314 6.72 -27.23 -21.95
N TYR A 315 5.63 -27.74 -22.54
CA TYR A 315 5.42 -29.18 -22.76
C TYR A 315 6.47 -29.81 -23.70
N LYS A 316 7.29 -29.00 -24.37
CA LYS A 316 8.44 -29.47 -25.17
C LYS A 316 9.64 -29.85 -24.30
N SER A 317 9.60 -29.54 -23.01
CA SER A 317 10.68 -29.82 -22.08
C SER A 317 10.56 -31.23 -21.53
N ASP A 318 11.21 -32.16 -22.24
CA ASP A 318 11.46 -33.51 -21.73
C ASP A 318 12.31 -33.43 -20.43
N GLU A 319 12.30 -34.48 -19.60
CA GLU A 319 13.14 -34.56 -18.38
C GLU A 319 14.62 -34.20 -18.63
N VAL A 320 15.10 -34.44 -19.85
CA VAL A 320 16.45 -34.08 -20.30
C VAL A 320 16.68 -32.56 -20.30
N GLU A 321 15.71 -31.76 -20.75
CA GLU A 321 15.83 -30.30 -20.76
C GLU A 321 15.76 -29.74 -19.33
N LEU A 322 14.85 -30.25 -18.50
CA LEU A 322 14.79 -29.90 -17.09
C LEU A 322 16.10 -30.28 -16.37
N GLY A 323 16.71 -31.41 -16.71
CA GLY A 323 18.03 -31.82 -16.23
C GLY A 323 19.14 -30.85 -16.65
N ARG A 324 19.13 -30.37 -17.89
CA ARG A 324 20.08 -29.35 -18.39
C ARG A 324 19.92 -28.02 -17.66
N ILE A 325 18.69 -27.55 -17.45
CA ILE A 325 18.41 -26.31 -16.71
C ILE A 325 18.91 -26.45 -15.27
N ARG A 326 18.59 -27.57 -14.60
CA ARG A 326 19.09 -27.88 -13.25
C ARG A 326 20.61 -27.83 -13.17
N ALA A 327 21.31 -28.43 -14.13
CA ALA A 327 22.77 -28.39 -14.20
C ALA A 327 23.32 -26.98 -14.48
N ASN A 328 22.55 -26.14 -15.17
CA ASN A 328 22.92 -24.77 -15.56
C ASN A 328 22.42 -23.68 -14.59
N LEU A 329 21.71 -24.03 -13.50
CA LEU A 329 21.11 -23.07 -12.55
C LEU A 329 22.13 -22.07 -12.02
N LYS A 330 23.36 -22.51 -11.73
CA LYS A 330 24.44 -21.64 -11.21
C LYS A 330 24.84 -20.55 -12.20
N ASN A 331 24.75 -20.81 -13.51
CA ASN A 331 25.12 -19.84 -14.53
C ASN A 331 24.02 -18.80 -14.76
N ILE A 332 22.74 -19.21 -14.64
CA ILE A 332 21.59 -18.31 -14.76
C ILE A 332 21.16 -17.68 -13.43
N ASP A 333 21.86 -17.99 -12.33
CA ASP A 333 21.54 -17.53 -10.97
C ASP A 333 21.40 -16.01 -10.86
N ARG A 334 22.23 -15.27 -11.61
CA ARG A 334 22.23 -13.79 -11.66
C ARG A 334 20.97 -13.22 -12.32
N ASN A 335 20.26 -14.02 -13.11
CA ASN A 335 19.07 -13.66 -13.85
C ASN A 335 17.78 -14.09 -13.13
N LEU A 336 17.89 -14.83 -12.03
CA LEU A 336 16.77 -15.30 -11.21
C LEU A 336 16.63 -14.42 -9.95
N GLY A 337 15.43 -13.85 -9.76
CA GLY A 337 15.09 -13.10 -8.55
C GLY A 337 15.03 -14.01 -7.32
N VAL A 338 15.38 -13.49 -6.14
CA VAL A 338 15.25 -14.21 -4.88
C VAL A 338 13.82 -14.08 -4.36
N TYR A 339 13.22 -15.16 -3.87
CA TYR A 339 11.91 -15.13 -3.22
C TYR A 339 11.87 -14.13 -2.05
N PRO A 340 10.80 -13.33 -1.90
CA PRO A 340 10.71 -12.26 -0.89
C PRO A 340 10.41 -12.79 0.51
N PHE A 341 11.44 -13.29 1.21
CA PHE A 341 11.31 -13.87 2.55
C PHE A 341 10.80 -12.91 3.64
N SER A 342 10.81 -11.59 3.41
CA SER A 342 10.29 -10.58 4.35
C SER A 342 8.82 -10.81 4.69
N ASP A 343 8.03 -11.25 3.71
CA ASP A 343 6.58 -11.35 3.81
C ASP A 343 6.12 -12.82 3.90
N TYR A 344 7.07 -13.76 3.95
CA TYR A 344 6.79 -15.21 3.94
C TYR A 344 5.93 -15.65 5.12
N ARG A 345 6.14 -15.06 6.31
CA ARG A 345 5.32 -15.38 7.50
C ARG A 345 3.87 -14.92 7.34
N ASP A 346 3.66 -13.75 6.75
CA ASP A 346 2.31 -13.26 6.46
C ASP A 346 1.66 -14.13 5.37
N TRP A 347 2.40 -14.52 4.33
CA TRP A 347 1.93 -15.46 3.31
C TRP A 347 1.45 -16.79 3.91
N LEU A 348 2.30 -17.44 4.73
CA LEU A 348 1.94 -18.69 5.41
C LEU A 348 0.65 -18.56 6.24
N SER A 349 0.46 -17.42 6.89
CA SER A 349 -0.73 -17.18 7.71
C SER A 349 -2.01 -17.02 6.87
N LEU A 350 -1.86 -16.57 5.63
CA LEU A 350 -2.95 -16.29 4.70
C LEU A 350 -3.26 -17.47 3.78
N SER A 351 -2.36 -18.45 3.65
CA SER A 351 -2.50 -19.63 2.79
C SER A 351 -2.45 -20.99 3.52
N SER A 352 -2.40 -21.00 4.87
CA SER A 352 -2.20 -22.19 5.71
C SER A 352 -3.13 -23.38 5.46
N TYR A 353 -4.36 -23.14 4.99
CA TYR A 353 -5.37 -24.16 4.69
C TYR A 353 -5.46 -24.49 3.21
N ILE A 354 -4.77 -23.76 2.33
CA ILE A 354 -4.82 -24.01 0.88
C ILE A 354 -3.93 -25.20 0.54
N THR A 355 -4.54 -26.35 0.33
CA THR A 355 -3.86 -27.60 -0.01
C THR A 355 -3.83 -27.84 -1.53
N PRO A 356 -2.96 -28.73 -2.03
CA PRO A 356 -3.01 -29.16 -3.44
C PRO A 356 -4.35 -29.75 -3.87
N LYS A 357 -5.15 -30.29 -2.92
CA LYS A 357 -6.51 -30.75 -3.19
C LYS A 357 -7.45 -29.57 -3.43
N ILE A 358 -7.36 -28.52 -2.61
CA ILE A 358 -8.16 -27.29 -2.75
C ILE A 358 -7.80 -26.56 -4.05
N VAL A 359 -6.50 -26.42 -4.35
CA VAL A 359 -6.06 -25.79 -5.60
C VAL A 359 -6.65 -26.52 -6.81
N ARG A 360 -6.59 -27.86 -6.86
CA ARG A 360 -7.17 -28.66 -7.96
C ARG A 360 -8.70 -28.58 -8.02
N ARG A 361 -9.37 -28.46 -6.87
CA ARG A 361 -10.83 -28.38 -6.80
C ARG A 361 -11.36 -27.02 -7.24
N LEU A 362 -10.72 -25.93 -6.81
CA LEU A 362 -11.23 -24.56 -6.97
C LEU A 362 -10.70 -23.87 -8.22
N SER A 363 -9.49 -24.19 -8.66
CA SER A 363 -8.93 -23.59 -9.87
C SER A 363 -9.77 -23.98 -11.08
N PRO A 364 -9.80 -23.15 -12.14
CA PRO A 364 -10.58 -23.45 -13.32
C PRO A 364 -10.13 -24.75 -14.00
N SER A 365 -11.07 -25.40 -14.67
CA SER A 365 -10.87 -26.71 -15.31
C SER A 365 -9.90 -26.66 -16.50
N ASN A 366 -9.42 -25.49 -16.90
CA ASN A 366 -8.40 -25.36 -17.92
C ASN A 366 -7.09 -26.06 -17.51
N ALA A 367 -6.33 -26.55 -18.49
CA ALA A 367 -5.08 -27.26 -18.27
C ALA A 367 -3.98 -26.42 -17.56
N LEU A 368 -4.20 -25.11 -17.40
CA LEU A 368 -3.24 -24.14 -16.91
C LEU A 368 -3.51 -23.70 -15.46
N GLY A 369 -4.69 -23.98 -14.91
CA GLY A 369 -5.19 -23.36 -13.68
C GLY A 369 -5.26 -21.83 -13.76
N ARG A 370 -5.48 -21.29 -14.97
CA ARG A 370 -5.43 -19.86 -15.27
C ARG A 370 -6.59 -19.12 -14.63
N ILE A 371 -6.29 -18.09 -13.86
CA ILE A 371 -7.22 -17.20 -13.17
C ILE A 371 -6.98 -15.78 -13.69
N SER A 372 -8.02 -15.10 -14.17
CA SER A 372 -7.92 -13.76 -14.77
C SER A 372 -8.74 -12.75 -13.98
N SER A 373 -8.25 -11.51 -13.85
CA SER A 373 -9.01 -10.40 -13.25
C SER A 373 -10.16 -9.92 -14.15
N GLN A 374 -10.13 -10.29 -15.44
CA GLN A 374 -11.21 -10.05 -16.38
C GLN A 374 -11.98 -11.35 -16.64
N ASN A 375 -13.31 -11.29 -16.52
CA ASN A 375 -14.19 -12.39 -16.91
C ASN A 375 -14.19 -12.57 -18.43
N GLU A 376 -13.92 -13.79 -18.87
CA GLU A 376 -13.92 -14.16 -20.27
C GLU A 376 -15.35 -14.50 -20.69
N MET A 377 -16.00 -13.52 -21.33
CA MET A 377 -17.34 -13.69 -21.90
C MET A 377 -17.18 -14.20 -23.33
N VAL A 378 -17.76 -15.37 -23.61
CA VAL A 378 -17.76 -15.98 -24.93
C VAL A 378 -19.17 -15.87 -25.49
N THR A 379 -19.30 -15.50 -26.76
CA THR A 379 -20.62 -15.46 -27.39
C THR A 379 -21.10 -16.88 -27.67
N HIS A 380 -22.40 -17.13 -27.61
CA HIS A 380 -22.97 -18.46 -27.86
C HIS A 380 -22.56 -19.04 -29.22
N GLU A 381 -22.37 -18.19 -30.24
CA GLU A 381 -21.85 -18.57 -31.55
C GLU A 381 -20.42 -19.08 -31.46
N ALA A 382 -19.53 -18.35 -30.77
CA ALA A 382 -18.13 -18.73 -30.63
C ALA A 382 -17.99 -20.03 -29.83
N GLU A 383 -18.87 -20.25 -28.86
CA GLU A 383 -18.92 -21.50 -28.11
C GLU A 383 -19.40 -22.68 -28.97
N LEU A 384 -20.44 -22.48 -29.79
CA LEU A 384 -20.91 -23.47 -30.77
C LEU A 384 -19.85 -23.79 -31.83
N GLU A 385 -19.16 -22.77 -32.35
CA GLU A 385 -18.04 -22.91 -33.27
C GLU A 385 -16.91 -23.74 -32.63
N LYS A 386 -16.56 -23.48 -31.36
CA LYS A 386 -15.54 -24.26 -30.64
C LYS A 386 -15.96 -25.72 -30.44
N ARG A 387 -17.25 -25.99 -30.15
CA ARG A 387 -17.75 -27.35 -29.89
C ARG A 387 -17.97 -28.17 -31.16
N MET A 388 -18.49 -27.56 -32.22
CA MET A 388 -18.91 -28.26 -33.45
C MET A 388 -18.02 -27.98 -34.67
N GLY A 389 -17.00 -27.12 -34.54
CA GLY A 389 -16.26 -26.56 -35.67
C GLY A 389 -17.08 -25.52 -36.42
N ASP A 390 -16.69 -25.18 -37.65
CA ASP A 390 -17.53 -24.43 -38.60
C ASP A 390 -18.04 -25.33 -39.74
N PRO A 391 -19.01 -26.23 -39.47
CA PRO A 391 -19.51 -27.16 -40.48
C PRO A 391 -20.30 -26.49 -41.61
N LEU A 392 -20.66 -25.22 -41.48
CA LEU A 392 -21.51 -24.50 -42.43
C LEU A 392 -20.83 -23.28 -43.08
N GLY A 393 -19.58 -22.94 -42.71
CA GLY A 393 -18.88 -21.75 -43.20
C GLY A 393 -19.51 -20.43 -42.72
N LEU A 394 -20.33 -20.48 -41.67
CA LEU A 394 -21.18 -19.36 -41.26
C LEU A 394 -20.50 -18.42 -40.26
N SER A 395 -19.26 -18.72 -39.86
CA SER A 395 -18.47 -17.90 -38.93
C SER A 395 -17.76 -16.72 -39.63
N ILE A 396 -17.53 -16.82 -40.95
CA ILE A 396 -16.81 -15.85 -41.77
C ILE A 396 -17.79 -15.00 -42.57
N VAL A 397 -17.69 -13.67 -42.45
CA VAL A 397 -18.41 -12.76 -43.34
C VAL A 397 -17.52 -12.44 -44.52
N ASP A 398 -17.75 -13.13 -45.63
CA ASP A 398 -17.08 -12.87 -46.90
C ASP A 398 -18.09 -12.56 -48.01
N ARG A 399 -17.60 -12.48 -49.25
CA ARG A 399 -18.43 -12.13 -50.41
C ARG A 399 -19.43 -13.23 -50.78
N GLU A 400 -19.12 -14.48 -50.44
CA GLU A 400 -19.91 -15.70 -50.69
C GLU A 400 -20.84 -16.01 -49.50
N HIS A 401 -20.44 -15.64 -48.28
CA HIS A 401 -21.16 -15.82 -47.01
C HIS A 401 -21.46 -14.45 -46.37
N ARG A 402 -22.50 -13.76 -46.87
CA ARG A 402 -22.80 -12.37 -46.48
C ARG A 402 -23.33 -12.17 -45.05
N GLY A 403 -23.54 -13.24 -44.28
CA GLY A 403 -24.14 -13.16 -42.96
C GLY A 403 -23.59 -14.20 -42.00
N ARG A 404 -23.30 -13.77 -40.78
CA ARG A 404 -22.95 -14.64 -39.64
C ARG A 404 -24.22 -14.96 -38.85
N ILE A 405 -24.40 -16.20 -38.40
CA ILE A 405 -25.44 -16.51 -37.41
C ILE A 405 -25.14 -15.68 -36.15
N ARG A 406 -26.14 -15.00 -35.60
CA ARG A 406 -26.04 -14.29 -34.33
C ARG A 406 -27.19 -14.70 -33.41
N PHE A 407 -26.87 -15.30 -32.27
CA PHE A 407 -27.75 -15.47 -31.14
C PHE A 407 -27.83 -14.15 -30.40
N THR A 408 -28.99 -13.51 -30.44
CA THR A 408 -29.20 -12.21 -29.78
C THR A 408 -30.40 -12.25 -28.84
N ASP A 409 -30.40 -11.35 -27.86
CA ASP A 409 -31.55 -11.08 -27.01
C ASP A 409 -32.64 -10.26 -27.74
N GLU A 410 -33.69 -9.89 -26.99
CA GLU A 410 -34.82 -9.08 -27.48
C GLU A 410 -34.42 -7.67 -27.98
N TYR A 411 -33.23 -7.18 -27.60
CA TYR A 411 -32.67 -5.90 -28.02
C TYR A 411 -31.62 -6.04 -29.14
N GLY A 412 -31.36 -7.26 -29.62
CA GLY A 412 -30.38 -7.53 -30.66
C GLY A 412 -28.92 -7.56 -30.16
N LEU A 413 -28.69 -7.65 -28.85
CA LEU A 413 -27.36 -7.80 -28.26
C LEU A 413 -26.93 -9.27 -28.28
N PRO A 414 -25.64 -9.58 -28.54
CA PRO A 414 -25.16 -10.97 -28.54
C PRO A 414 -25.41 -11.65 -27.19
N LEU A 415 -25.94 -12.87 -27.24
CA LEU A 415 -26.04 -13.73 -26.06
C LEU A 415 -24.63 -14.21 -25.70
N MET A 416 -24.18 -13.89 -24.49
CA MET A 416 -22.86 -14.25 -23.98
C MET A 416 -22.98 -15.19 -22.78
N SER A 417 -22.09 -16.17 -22.71
CA SER A 417 -21.89 -17.10 -21.60
C SER A 417 -20.47 -16.95 -21.04
N GLU A 418 -20.27 -17.34 -19.78
CA GLU A 418 -18.93 -17.51 -19.25
C GLU A 418 -18.26 -18.71 -19.93
N GLY A 419 -17.01 -18.56 -20.38
CA GLY A 419 -16.28 -19.68 -20.95
C GLY A 419 -16.03 -20.80 -19.92
N GLU A 420 -16.41 -22.04 -20.25
CA GLU A 420 -16.26 -23.22 -19.36
C GLU A 420 -14.82 -23.42 -18.83
N GLU A 421 -13.81 -22.94 -19.58
CA GLU A 421 -12.40 -23.07 -19.21
C GLU A 421 -11.92 -22.02 -18.21
N ALA A 422 -12.61 -20.89 -18.05
CA ALA A 422 -12.21 -19.79 -17.16
C ALA A 422 -12.94 -19.80 -15.80
N GLN A 423 -13.98 -20.63 -15.65
CA GLN A 423 -14.86 -20.60 -14.49
C GLN A 423 -14.21 -21.18 -13.22
N LEU A 424 -14.34 -20.44 -12.11
CA LEU A 424 -13.90 -20.89 -10.79
C LEU A 424 -14.91 -21.86 -10.16
N ASN A 425 -14.41 -22.94 -9.59
CA ASN A 425 -15.23 -24.06 -9.10
C ASN A 425 -15.56 -23.91 -7.60
N PHE A 426 -16.13 -22.76 -7.21
CA PHE A 426 -16.49 -22.49 -5.81
C PHE A 426 -17.63 -23.36 -5.28
N THR A 427 -17.63 -23.60 -3.97
CA THR A 427 -18.73 -24.32 -3.31
C THR A 427 -20.00 -23.48 -3.37
N GLN A 428 -21.06 -24.09 -3.91
CA GLN A 428 -22.36 -23.42 -4.07
C GLN A 428 -23.08 -23.26 -2.72
N ILE A 429 -23.20 -22.01 -2.28
CA ILE A 429 -23.96 -21.63 -1.08
C ILE A 429 -25.40 -21.35 -1.53
N HIS A 430 -26.31 -22.29 -1.25
CA HIS A 430 -27.70 -22.21 -1.68
C HIS A 430 -28.40 -20.98 -1.11
N GLN A 431 -29.06 -20.21 -1.97
CA GLN A 431 -29.90 -19.08 -1.55
C GLN A 431 -31.22 -19.59 -0.95
N ILE A 432 -31.74 -18.88 0.04
CA ILE A 432 -33.03 -19.22 0.67
C ILE A 432 -34.15 -18.94 -0.32
N THR A 433 -34.95 -19.96 -0.63
CA THR A 433 -36.13 -19.80 -1.48
C THR A 433 -37.32 -19.26 -0.69
N LEU A 434 -38.30 -18.65 -1.38
CA LEU A 434 -39.54 -18.16 -0.77
C LEU A 434 -40.34 -19.28 -0.07
N ALA A 435 -40.20 -20.51 -0.54
CA ALA A 435 -40.83 -21.69 0.06
C ALA A 435 -40.20 -22.05 1.41
N GLU A 436 -38.88 -21.91 1.53
CA GLU A 436 -38.14 -22.21 2.76
C GLU A 436 -38.34 -21.15 3.84
N THR A 437 -38.57 -19.88 3.47
CA THR A 437 -38.78 -18.76 4.42
C THR A 437 -40.06 -18.89 5.26
N ASN A 438 -41.05 -19.66 4.80
CA ASN A 438 -42.31 -19.89 5.53
C ASN A 438 -42.16 -20.82 6.74
N LEU A 439 -41.03 -21.54 6.86
CA LEU A 439 -40.69 -22.33 8.03
C LEU A 439 -40.00 -21.41 9.06
N ARG A 440 -40.76 -20.97 10.07
CA ARG A 440 -40.33 -20.07 11.14
C ARG A 440 -38.90 -20.39 11.63
N ARG A 441 -37.92 -19.58 11.21
CA ARG A 441 -36.46 -19.52 11.53
C ARG A 441 -35.54 -19.58 10.30
N ALA A 442 -36.01 -20.02 9.14
CA ALA A 442 -35.21 -20.06 7.91
C ALA A 442 -34.95 -18.63 7.39
N GLY A 443 -33.78 -18.07 7.71
CA GLY A 443 -33.42 -16.69 7.38
C GLY A 443 -32.41 -16.06 8.34
N ILE A 444 -32.51 -16.42 9.63
CA ILE A 444 -31.69 -15.83 10.70
C ILE A 444 -30.50 -16.73 11.04
N ASP A 445 -30.71 -18.04 11.14
CA ASP A 445 -29.63 -19.02 11.37
C ASP A 445 -29.23 -19.71 10.06
N SER A 446 -27.96 -19.62 9.72
CA SER A 446 -27.36 -20.18 8.50
C SER A 446 -26.74 -21.56 8.72
N SER A 447 -26.87 -22.14 9.92
CA SER A 447 -26.22 -23.40 10.30
C SER A 447 -26.58 -24.57 9.39
N ASP A 448 -27.83 -24.71 8.95
CA ASP A 448 -28.23 -25.76 8.00
C ASP A 448 -27.46 -25.65 6.67
N ARG A 449 -27.36 -24.43 6.13
CA ARG A 449 -26.59 -24.17 4.90
C ARG A 449 -25.11 -24.45 5.10
N PHE A 450 -24.57 -24.12 6.27
CA PHE A 450 -23.19 -24.45 6.62
C PHE A 450 -22.96 -25.96 6.61
N PHE A 451 -23.86 -26.75 7.21
CA PHE A 451 -23.74 -28.22 7.20
C PHE A 451 -23.92 -28.83 5.81
N ARG A 452 -24.77 -28.26 4.95
CA ARG A 452 -24.86 -28.66 3.53
C ARG A 452 -23.55 -28.38 2.79
N CYS A 453 -22.95 -27.20 2.99
CA CYS A 453 -21.65 -26.86 2.40
C CYS A 453 -20.57 -27.82 2.91
N LEU A 454 -20.54 -28.08 4.22
CA LEU A 454 -19.61 -29.03 4.84
C LEU A 454 -19.76 -30.44 4.27
N SER A 455 -21.00 -30.88 4.05
CA SER A 455 -21.27 -32.20 3.46
C SER A 455 -20.80 -32.27 2.00
N SER A 456 -20.97 -31.17 1.23
CA SER A 456 -20.54 -31.11 -0.18
C SER A 456 -19.02 -31.22 -0.37
N VAL A 457 -18.23 -30.82 0.64
CA VAL A 457 -16.76 -30.92 0.63
C VAL A 457 -16.24 -32.18 1.34
N GLY A 458 -17.12 -33.14 1.65
CA GLY A 458 -16.75 -34.42 2.26
C GLY A 458 -16.62 -34.40 3.79
N GLY A 459 -17.19 -33.40 4.46
CA GLY A 459 -17.26 -33.32 5.92
C GLY A 459 -16.05 -32.67 6.61
N ASP A 460 -15.00 -32.33 5.87
CA ASP A 460 -13.82 -31.66 6.42
C ASP A 460 -13.96 -30.13 6.38
N TYR A 461 -14.08 -29.49 7.55
CA TYR A 461 -14.25 -28.05 7.63
C TYR A 461 -13.00 -27.28 7.15
N ARG A 462 -11.83 -27.92 7.09
CA ARG A 462 -10.59 -27.30 6.60
C ARG A 462 -10.68 -26.97 5.11
N GLU A 463 -11.49 -27.71 4.36
CA GLU A 463 -11.77 -27.40 2.95
C GLU A 463 -12.53 -26.08 2.82
N ILE A 464 -13.44 -25.77 3.76
CA ILE A 464 -14.14 -24.47 3.81
C ILE A 464 -13.16 -23.36 4.18
N LEU A 465 -12.28 -23.57 5.16
CA LEU A 465 -11.25 -22.58 5.54
C LEU A 465 -10.26 -22.32 4.41
N GLY A 466 -9.85 -23.35 3.67
CA GLY A 466 -8.97 -23.19 2.54
C GLY A 466 -9.66 -22.51 1.34
N GLU A 467 -10.94 -22.78 1.09
CA GLU A 467 -11.73 -22.01 0.11
C GLU A 467 -11.88 -20.54 0.53
N PHE A 468 -12.07 -20.29 1.82
CA PHE A 468 -12.12 -18.95 2.38
C PHE A 468 -10.81 -18.17 2.19
N GLN A 469 -9.67 -18.82 2.37
CA GLN A 469 -8.35 -18.24 2.08
C GLN A 469 -8.10 -18.06 0.58
N PHE A 470 -8.47 -19.06 -0.23
CA PHE A 470 -8.32 -19.02 -1.69
C PHE A 470 -9.10 -17.85 -2.29
N ALA A 471 -10.38 -17.70 -1.94
CA ALA A 471 -11.25 -16.62 -2.41
C ALA A 471 -10.68 -15.25 -2.03
N PHE A 472 -10.16 -15.11 -0.80
CA PHE A 472 -9.51 -13.88 -0.35
C PHE A 472 -8.23 -13.55 -1.13
N ILE A 473 -7.37 -14.53 -1.41
CA ILE A 473 -6.11 -14.31 -2.13
C ILE A 473 -6.37 -13.90 -3.58
N ILE A 474 -7.26 -14.59 -4.30
CA ILE A 474 -7.56 -14.22 -5.69
C ILE A 474 -8.29 -12.88 -5.77
N PHE A 475 -9.08 -12.52 -4.76
CA PHE A 475 -9.67 -11.20 -4.65
C PHE A 475 -8.59 -10.13 -4.47
N LEU A 476 -7.81 -10.24 -3.40
CA LEU A 476 -6.91 -9.17 -2.97
C LEU A 476 -5.69 -9.04 -3.89
N ILE A 477 -5.06 -10.18 -4.23
CA ILE A 477 -3.85 -10.22 -5.04
C ILE A 477 -4.20 -10.40 -6.52
N GLY A 478 -5.13 -11.30 -6.83
CA GLY A 478 -5.54 -11.58 -8.21
C GLY A 478 -6.44 -10.51 -8.81
N GLN A 479 -7.03 -9.61 -8.00
CA GLN A 479 -8.02 -8.61 -8.42
C GLN A 479 -9.24 -9.24 -9.12
N VAL A 480 -9.60 -10.47 -8.71
CA VAL A 480 -10.71 -11.23 -9.29
C VAL A 480 -11.98 -10.96 -8.50
N TYR A 481 -13.00 -10.43 -9.17
CA TYR A 481 -14.27 -10.09 -8.55
C TYR A 481 -15.02 -11.31 -7.99
N GLU A 482 -14.99 -12.45 -8.68
CA GLU A 482 -15.62 -13.69 -8.20
C GLU A 482 -15.06 -14.15 -6.84
N GLY A 483 -13.76 -13.94 -6.61
CA GLY A 483 -13.14 -14.18 -5.30
C GLY A 483 -13.72 -13.29 -4.20
N PHE A 484 -13.99 -12.02 -4.52
CA PHE A 484 -14.62 -11.09 -3.58
C PHE A 484 -16.03 -11.55 -3.22
N ASP A 485 -16.83 -11.92 -4.23
CA ASP A 485 -18.21 -12.34 -4.02
C ASP A 485 -18.27 -13.63 -3.20
N GLN A 486 -17.45 -14.64 -3.51
CA GLN A 486 -17.40 -15.87 -2.73
C GLN A 486 -16.91 -15.64 -1.30
N TRP A 487 -15.86 -14.83 -1.12
CA TRP A 487 -15.38 -14.46 0.21
C TRP A 487 -16.48 -13.79 1.04
N LYS A 488 -17.21 -12.84 0.44
CA LYS A 488 -18.37 -12.19 1.08
C LYS A 488 -19.47 -13.19 1.42
N ARG A 489 -19.84 -14.10 0.52
CA ARG A 489 -20.87 -15.13 0.78
C ARG A 489 -20.47 -16.05 1.93
N LEU A 490 -19.21 -16.46 1.98
CA LEU A 490 -18.68 -17.28 3.07
C LEU A 490 -18.69 -16.53 4.40
N ILE A 491 -18.31 -15.24 4.42
CA ILE A 491 -18.42 -14.41 5.63
C ILE A 491 -19.86 -14.38 6.14
N HIS A 492 -20.82 -14.05 5.27
CA HIS A 492 -22.23 -14.05 5.64
C HIS A 492 -22.69 -15.41 6.15
N LEU A 493 -22.30 -16.50 5.49
CA LEU A 493 -22.63 -17.86 5.90
C LEU A 493 -22.14 -18.14 7.32
N VAL A 494 -20.85 -17.94 7.60
CA VAL A 494 -20.24 -18.33 8.88
C VAL A 494 -20.64 -17.40 10.02
N CYS A 495 -20.76 -16.10 9.76
CA CYS A 495 -21.11 -15.10 10.76
C CYS A 495 -22.58 -15.13 11.18
N SER A 496 -23.44 -15.74 10.36
CA SER A 496 -24.87 -15.92 10.65
C SER A 496 -25.21 -17.33 11.12
N CYS A 497 -24.23 -18.14 11.53
CA CYS A 497 -24.45 -19.44 12.14
C CYS A 497 -24.55 -19.31 13.66
N THR A 498 -25.70 -19.64 14.26
CA THR A 498 -25.85 -19.66 15.73
C THR A 498 -25.78 -21.07 16.29
N THR A 499 -26.43 -22.05 15.66
CA THR A 499 -26.38 -23.45 16.08
C THR A 499 -24.99 -24.06 15.86
N ALA A 500 -24.34 -23.76 14.73
CA ALA A 500 -23.03 -24.34 14.39
C ALA A 500 -21.91 -23.85 15.34
N LEU A 501 -22.06 -22.68 15.98
CA LEU A 501 -21.09 -22.18 16.99
C LEU A 501 -20.85 -23.19 18.11
N GLN A 502 -21.88 -23.96 18.47
CA GLN A 502 -21.82 -24.94 19.55
C GLN A 502 -21.23 -26.26 19.07
N SER A 503 -21.72 -26.78 17.94
CA SER A 503 -21.33 -28.09 17.42
C SER A 503 -19.96 -28.10 16.72
N GLN A 504 -19.49 -26.95 16.21
CA GLN A 504 -18.28 -26.81 15.39
C GLN A 504 -17.31 -25.78 15.97
N ALA A 505 -17.12 -25.80 17.30
CA ALA A 505 -16.26 -24.85 18.01
C ALA A 505 -14.82 -24.81 17.48
N GLN A 506 -14.27 -25.94 17.02
CA GLN A 506 -12.93 -25.99 16.44
C GLN A 506 -12.82 -25.17 15.15
N PHE A 507 -13.80 -25.29 14.25
CA PHE A 507 -13.85 -24.51 13.02
C PHE A 507 -13.82 -23.00 13.32
N PHE A 508 -14.67 -22.51 14.23
CA PHE A 508 -14.71 -21.08 14.56
C PHE A 508 -13.43 -20.59 15.26
N ASN A 509 -12.79 -21.45 16.06
CA ASN A 509 -11.51 -21.15 16.68
C ASN A 509 -10.40 -20.93 15.64
N GLU A 510 -10.36 -21.76 14.61
CA GLU A 510 -9.41 -21.67 13.50
C GLU A 510 -9.78 -20.52 12.55
N LEU A 511 -11.07 -20.30 12.30
CA LEU A 511 -11.59 -19.18 11.51
C LEU A 511 -11.14 -17.84 12.09
N PHE A 512 -11.19 -17.62 13.40
CA PHE A 512 -10.72 -16.36 14.01
C PHE A 512 -9.25 -16.05 13.68
N ALA A 513 -8.39 -17.08 13.64
CA ALA A 513 -6.99 -16.89 13.27
C ALA A 513 -6.87 -16.47 11.80
N VAL A 514 -7.54 -17.19 10.90
CA VAL A 514 -7.56 -16.87 9.46
C VAL A 514 -8.09 -15.45 9.24
N PHE A 515 -9.22 -15.12 9.88
CA PHE A 515 -9.90 -13.85 9.68
C PHE A 515 -9.09 -12.68 10.25
N HIS A 516 -8.39 -12.87 11.36
CA HIS A 516 -7.46 -11.88 11.88
C HIS A 516 -6.37 -11.50 10.88
N PHE A 517 -5.72 -12.47 10.24
CA PHE A 517 -4.69 -12.18 9.25
C PHE A 517 -5.27 -11.58 7.97
N GLN A 518 -6.41 -12.07 7.48
CA GLN A 518 -7.08 -11.47 6.32
C GLN A 518 -7.46 -10.01 6.59
N MET A 519 -8.07 -9.74 7.74
CA MET A 519 -8.43 -8.38 8.13
C MET A 519 -7.18 -7.51 8.11
N LYS A 520 -6.04 -7.93 8.69
CA LYS A 520 -4.76 -7.18 8.69
C LYS A 520 -4.34 -6.69 7.28
N MET A 521 -4.74 -7.39 6.23
CA MET A 521 -4.41 -7.05 4.84
C MET A 521 -5.44 -6.15 4.16
N VAL A 522 -6.67 -6.07 4.66
CA VAL A 522 -7.72 -5.19 4.11
C VAL A 522 -7.32 -3.72 4.31
N PRO A 523 -7.33 -2.87 3.26
CA PRO A 523 -7.02 -1.44 3.38
C PRO A 523 -7.98 -0.71 4.33
N ASP A 524 -7.48 0.33 5.01
CA ASP A 524 -8.29 1.10 5.96
C ASP A 524 -9.48 1.80 5.27
N ASP A 525 -9.30 2.23 4.01
CA ASP A 525 -10.32 2.88 3.20
C ASP A 525 -11.54 1.98 2.89
N PHE A 526 -11.38 0.66 2.97
CA PHE A 526 -12.47 -0.31 2.74
C PHE A 526 -13.66 -0.08 3.68
N PHE A 527 -13.42 0.50 4.87
CA PHE A 527 -14.47 0.79 5.87
C PHE A 527 -14.91 2.26 5.91
N ILE A 528 -14.25 3.16 5.18
CA ILE A 528 -14.40 4.61 5.28
C ILE A 528 -15.24 5.20 4.12
N ASP A 529 -15.31 4.52 2.96
CA ASP A 529 -15.88 5.09 1.74
C ASP A 529 -17.35 5.56 1.89
N VAL A 530 -17.68 6.71 1.29
CA VAL A 530 -18.97 7.42 1.40
C VAL A 530 -20.11 6.63 0.73
N LEU A 531 -19.80 5.74 -0.21
CA LEU A 531 -20.73 4.79 -0.80
C LEU A 531 -21.02 3.57 0.12
N ALA A 532 -20.20 3.36 1.14
CA ALA A 532 -20.25 2.22 2.06
C ALA A 532 -20.96 2.53 3.39
N ARG A 533 -21.96 3.44 3.39
CA ARG A 533 -22.86 3.63 4.56
C ARG A 533 -23.44 2.30 5.06
N ASN A 534 -23.58 1.31 4.17
CA ASN A 534 -23.98 -0.07 4.47
C ASN A 534 -22.85 -1.08 4.17
N ASN A 535 -21.65 -0.91 4.76
CA ASN A 535 -20.59 -1.91 4.63
C ASN A 535 -21.06 -3.26 5.22
N PHE A 536 -21.25 -4.26 4.34
CA PHE A 536 -21.74 -5.59 4.72
C PHE A 536 -20.88 -6.24 5.82
N LEU A 537 -19.57 -5.96 5.83
CA LEU A 537 -18.64 -6.56 6.77
C LEU A 537 -18.86 -5.99 8.17
N SER A 538 -19.17 -4.70 8.28
CA SER A 538 -19.49 -4.07 9.57
C SER A 538 -20.76 -4.67 10.17
N SER A 539 -21.86 -4.73 9.40
CA SER A 539 -23.13 -5.27 9.91
C SER A 539 -23.03 -6.76 10.24
N THR A 540 -22.36 -7.53 9.40
CA THR A 540 -22.21 -8.98 9.57
C THR A 540 -21.34 -9.33 10.77
N LEU A 541 -20.24 -8.58 11.00
CA LEU A 541 -19.38 -8.78 12.16
C LEU A 541 -20.08 -8.37 13.46
N SER A 542 -20.83 -7.26 13.47
CA SER A 542 -21.61 -6.87 14.66
C SER A 542 -22.63 -7.94 15.04
N LEU A 543 -23.37 -8.49 14.07
CA LEU A 543 -24.28 -9.62 14.27
C LEU A 543 -23.56 -10.87 14.77
N PHE A 544 -22.37 -11.15 14.25
CA PHE A 544 -21.56 -12.30 14.68
C PHE A 544 -21.11 -12.17 16.13
N PHE A 545 -20.59 -11.01 16.53
CA PHE A 545 -20.16 -10.78 17.92
C PHE A 545 -21.33 -10.84 18.89
N ALA A 546 -22.48 -10.26 18.53
CA ALA A 546 -23.71 -10.38 19.32
C ALA A 546 -24.14 -11.85 19.45
N SER A 547 -24.15 -12.61 18.35
CA SER A 547 -24.50 -14.04 18.36
C SER A 547 -23.61 -14.88 19.29
N ILE A 548 -22.31 -14.57 19.34
CA ILE A 548 -21.36 -15.24 20.26
C ILE A 548 -21.62 -14.85 21.72
N GLU A 549 -21.97 -13.59 21.98
CA GLU A 549 -22.25 -13.10 23.33
C GLU A 549 -23.56 -13.67 23.87
N ASP A 550 -24.61 -13.71 23.05
CA ASP A 550 -25.98 -14.11 23.42
C ASP A 550 -26.18 -15.62 23.51
N THR A 551 -25.35 -16.42 22.83
CA THR A 551 -25.51 -17.88 22.85
C THR A 551 -24.92 -18.47 24.14
N PRO A 552 -25.73 -19.00 25.08
CA PRO A 552 -25.29 -19.34 26.43
C PRO A 552 -24.39 -20.59 26.50
N SER A 553 -24.46 -21.48 25.51
CA SER A 553 -23.73 -22.75 25.44
C SER A 553 -22.48 -22.72 24.54
N VAL A 554 -21.98 -21.53 24.21
CA VAL A 554 -20.72 -21.38 23.45
C VAL A 554 -19.51 -21.64 24.37
N ASP A 555 -18.49 -22.31 23.81
CA ASP A 555 -17.22 -22.54 24.48
C ASP A 555 -16.63 -21.21 25.04
N PRO A 556 -16.28 -21.14 26.34
CA PRO A 556 -15.75 -19.91 26.95
C PRO A 556 -14.49 -19.35 26.27
N SER A 557 -13.63 -20.23 25.73
CA SER A 557 -12.44 -19.84 24.96
C SER A 557 -12.81 -19.15 23.65
N LEU A 558 -13.85 -19.64 22.98
CA LEU A 558 -14.36 -19.03 21.75
C LEU A 558 -14.94 -17.64 22.03
N LYS A 559 -15.70 -17.49 23.12
CA LYS A 559 -16.24 -16.20 23.56
C LYS A 559 -15.13 -15.20 23.87
N ALA A 560 -14.10 -15.62 24.62
CA ALA A 560 -12.94 -14.77 24.92
C ALA A 560 -12.16 -14.35 23.66
N LYS A 561 -11.97 -15.25 22.69
CA LYS A 561 -11.35 -14.93 21.40
C LYS A 561 -12.22 -13.97 20.58
N GLY A 562 -13.53 -14.16 20.56
CA GLY A 562 -14.47 -13.25 19.90
C GLY A 562 -14.36 -11.82 20.45
N THR A 563 -14.37 -11.67 21.78
CA THR A 563 -14.20 -10.35 22.43
C THR A 563 -12.84 -9.73 22.09
N LYS A 564 -11.75 -10.50 22.15
CA LYS A 564 -10.41 -10.02 21.80
C LYS A 564 -10.33 -9.60 20.33
N PHE A 565 -10.92 -10.38 19.42
CA PHE A 565 -10.93 -10.09 18.00
C PHE A 565 -11.73 -8.81 17.70
N ARG A 566 -12.92 -8.64 18.32
CA ARG A 566 -13.69 -7.39 18.24
C ARG A 566 -12.84 -6.18 18.62
N ALA A 567 -12.20 -6.22 19.80
CA ALA A 567 -11.37 -5.12 20.27
C ALA A 567 -10.20 -4.78 19.33
N LEU A 568 -9.60 -5.78 18.66
CA LEU A 568 -8.56 -5.55 17.65
C LEU A 568 -9.10 -4.84 16.41
N LEU A 569 -10.28 -5.23 15.93
CA LEU A 569 -10.92 -4.58 14.78
C LEU A 569 -11.35 -3.16 15.11
N GLU A 570 -11.96 -2.94 16.27
CA GLU A 570 -12.38 -1.61 16.75
C GLU A 570 -11.19 -0.66 16.83
N LYS A 571 -10.07 -1.13 17.40
CA LYS A 571 -8.83 -0.36 17.50
C LYS A 571 -8.25 -0.03 16.13
N ARG A 572 -8.28 -0.98 15.19
CA ARG A 572 -7.65 -0.79 13.89
C ARG A 572 -8.45 0.12 12.96
N PHE A 573 -9.76 -0.11 12.87
CA PHE A 573 -10.63 0.62 11.95
C PHE A 573 -11.31 1.83 12.59
N ASN A 574 -11.06 2.09 13.89
CA ASN A 574 -11.63 3.19 14.65
C ASN A 574 -13.17 3.27 14.55
N ARG A 575 -13.83 2.11 14.66
CA ARG A 575 -15.29 1.94 14.50
C ARG A 575 -15.82 0.92 15.50
N SER A 576 -17.01 1.16 16.07
CA SER A 576 -17.68 0.22 16.97
C SER A 576 -18.31 -0.94 16.19
N PHE A 577 -18.21 -2.16 16.72
CA PHE A 577 -18.93 -3.34 16.24
C PHE A 577 -19.97 -3.84 17.27
N VAL A 578 -20.34 -2.99 18.22
CA VAL A 578 -21.47 -3.23 19.12
C VAL A 578 -22.76 -2.83 18.40
N LEU A 579 -23.79 -3.68 18.46
CA LEU A 579 -25.11 -3.32 17.95
C LEU A 579 -25.74 -2.29 18.90
N ASP A 580 -26.27 -1.20 18.35
CA ASP A 580 -27.07 -0.28 19.14
C ASP A 580 -28.37 -0.98 19.56
N ASN A 581 -28.75 -0.83 20.84
CA ASN A 581 -30.01 -1.34 21.36
C ASN A 581 -31.18 -0.50 20.80
N GLU A 582 -31.60 -0.74 19.56
CA GLU A 582 -32.87 -0.24 19.01
C GLU A 582 -33.86 -1.37 18.74
#